data_AF-A0A6J2G9W8-F1
#
_entry.id   AF-A0A6J2G9W8-F1
#
_cell.length_a   1.000
_cell.length_b   1.000
_cell.length_c   1.000
_cell.angle_alpha   90.00
_cell.angle_beta   90.00
_cell.angle_gamma   90.00
#
_symmetry.space_group_name_H-M   'P 1'
#
loop_
_entity.id
_entity.type
_entity.pdbx_description
1 polymer ?
#
loop_
_entity_poly.entity_id
_entity_poly.type
_entity_poly.pdbx_seq_one_letter_code
_entity_poly.pdbx_strand_id
1 'polypeptide(L)'
;MCEGPSRISGPIPPDPTLFPEYYKRPFSAQGRLEGNAQKLHLTSGPLDPVPNPYSALGSARQAQPSPRIRPSGKDFLEKGRKGTLGLLLQLEGISLGGGLPVKRKEPKDYEKENVRRIKEIQKRCKEKERAQEHSQPKPVKALWKSQKYENVESKVKAKLQETSPPPNPEAVKFLRAYSRCGSGIKPCRLLSPRPVRAKRADTETPEAQGAETKIQVEGRGIDFIKHNACNAKRAPLRRSQSLQALAELLEQKHREQEEYNTKQKGHVPQYLLERKELWRKQMEERLRNLPDPDTPPGHSMMPEDQRLETLGNLKQSQEQLIKDLVLLPMRGDSLKMQNRRVELERKLSQIEEAIKIFSRPKVFIKLDS
;
A
#
# COMPACT_ATOMS: atom_id res chain seq x y z
N MET A 1 21.77 11.08 -24.27
CA MET A 1 22.48 10.00 -24.99
C MET A 1 22.02 8.65 -24.44
N CYS A 2 20.94 8.12 -25.00
CA CYS A 2 20.49 6.72 -25.02
C CYS A 2 19.14 6.74 -25.78
N GLU A 3 19.23 6.75 -27.11
CA GLU A 3 18.07 6.61 -28.00
C GLU A 3 17.70 5.13 -28.12
N GLY A 4 16.41 4.82 -28.06
CA GLY A 4 15.87 3.50 -28.37
C GLY A 4 14.54 3.64 -29.11
N PRO A 5 14.35 2.98 -30.27
CA PRO A 5 13.11 3.13 -31.04
C PRO A 5 11.97 2.35 -30.36
N SER A 6 10.96 3.08 -29.91
CA SER A 6 9.70 2.50 -29.41
C SER A 6 8.89 1.96 -30.59
N ARG A 7 9.01 0.65 -30.86
CA ARG A 7 8.16 -0.08 -31.82
C ARG A 7 6.85 -0.49 -31.16
N ILE A 8 5.91 0.44 -31.04
CA ILE A 8 4.49 0.15 -30.80
C ILE A 8 3.69 0.57 -32.03
N SER A 9 3.88 -0.18 -33.11
CA SER A 9 2.94 -0.21 -34.24
C SER A 9 2.72 -1.67 -34.58
N GLY A 10 1.60 -2.20 -34.10
CA GLY A 10 1.06 -3.47 -34.56
C GLY A 10 0.01 -3.20 -35.65
N PRO A 11 -0.28 -4.20 -36.51
CA PRO A 11 -1.30 -4.04 -37.54
C PRO A 11 -2.65 -3.69 -36.91
N ILE A 12 -3.40 -2.81 -37.59
CA ILE A 12 -4.77 -2.42 -37.21
C ILE A 12 -5.60 -3.71 -37.11
N PRO A 13 -6.28 -3.96 -35.97
CA PRO A 13 -7.05 -5.18 -35.82
C PRO A 13 -8.25 -5.18 -36.79
N PRO A 14 -8.63 -6.34 -37.34
CA PRO A 14 -9.63 -6.43 -38.41
C PRO A 14 -11.02 -5.99 -37.94
N ASP A 15 -11.83 -5.46 -38.86
CA ASP A 15 -13.16 -4.94 -38.55
C ASP A 15 -14.04 -6.02 -37.87
N PRO A 16 -14.61 -5.75 -36.68
CA PRO A 16 -15.41 -6.72 -35.92
C PRO A 16 -16.68 -7.17 -36.64
N THR A 17 -17.14 -6.44 -37.66
CA THR A 17 -18.30 -6.82 -38.47
C THR A 17 -17.98 -7.93 -39.47
N LEU A 18 -16.73 -8.03 -39.93
CA LEU A 18 -16.30 -8.99 -40.95
C LEU A 18 -15.73 -10.28 -40.34
N PHE A 19 -15.20 -10.22 -39.11
CA PHE A 19 -14.58 -11.37 -38.44
C PHE A 19 -15.04 -11.55 -36.98
N PRO A 20 -16.30 -11.98 -36.73
CA PRO A 20 -16.87 -12.08 -35.38
C PRO A 20 -16.14 -13.11 -34.49
N GLU A 21 -15.61 -14.16 -35.09
CA GLU A 21 -14.90 -15.26 -34.42
C GLU A 21 -13.63 -14.80 -33.68
N TYR A 22 -12.93 -13.78 -34.18
CA TYR A 22 -11.69 -13.29 -33.57
C TYR A 22 -11.92 -12.51 -32.26
N TYR A 23 -13.14 -12.02 -32.05
CA TYR A 23 -13.54 -11.27 -30.87
C TYR A 23 -14.46 -12.10 -29.94
N LYS A 24 -14.74 -13.37 -30.29
CA LYS A 24 -15.49 -14.27 -29.41
C LYS A 24 -14.67 -14.58 -28.16
N ARG A 25 -15.20 -14.12 -27.01
CA ARG A 25 -14.66 -14.44 -25.69
C ARG A 25 -14.82 -15.94 -25.44
N PRO A 26 -13.76 -16.69 -25.08
CA PRO A 26 -13.86 -18.12 -24.82
C PRO A 26 -14.76 -18.40 -23.61
N PHE A 27 -15.60 -19.43 -23.71
CA PHE A 27 -16.56 -19.86 -22.68
C PHE A 27 -15.92 -20.16 -21.30
N SER A 28 -14.62 -20.42 -21.25
CA SER A 28 -13.88 -20.67 -20.00
C SER A 28 -13.66 -19.42 -19.13
N ALA A 29 -13.95 -18.21 -19.63
CA ALA A 29 -13.83 -16.95 -18.90
C ALA A 29 -15.13 -16.49 -18.21
N GLN A 30 -16.19 -17.30 -18.23
CA GLN A 30 -17.48 -17.02 -17.58
C GLN A 30 -17.51 -17.57 -16.14
N GLY A 31 -16.46 -17.37 -15.37
CA GLY A 31 -16.35 -17.87 -14.01
C GLY A 31 -16.18 -16.75 -12.99
N ARG A 32 -17.28 -16.17 -12.50
CA ARG A 32 -17.47 -15.75 -11.08
C ARG A 32 -18.68 -14.87 -10.73
N LEU A 33 -19.57 -14.54 -11.67
CA LEU A 33 -20.71 -13.67 -11.36
C LEU A 33 -21.96 -14.08 -12.16
N GLU A 34 -22.49 -15.28 -11.94
CA GLU A 34 -23.93 -15.55 -11.99
C GLU A 34 -24.20 -16.81 -11.14
N GLY A 35 -25.23 -16.73 -10.29
CA GLY A 35 -25.61 -17.80 -9.38
C GLY A 35 -26.14 -19.02 -10.13
N ASN A 36 -25.70 -20.21 -9.72
CA ASN A 36 -26.20 -21.48 -10.24
C ASN A 36 -27.68 -21.66 -9.87
N ALA A 37 -28.61 -21.36 -10.79
CA ALA A 37 -29.97 -21.87 -10.75
C ALA A 37 -30.02 -23.20 -11.52
N GLN A 38 -29.70 -24.31 -10.84
CA GLN A 38 -29.85 -25.65 -11.38
C GLN A 38 -31.34 -25.99 -11.50
N LYS A 39 -31.92 -25.86 -12.71
CA LYS A 39 -33.17 -26.52 -13.08
C LYS A 39 -32.88 -27.98 -13.41
N LEU A 40 -33.20 -28.88 -12.49
CA LEU A 40 -33.25 -30.31 -12.75
C LEU A 40 -34.56 -30.63 -13.48
N HIS A 41 -34.47 -30.98 -14.76
CA HIS A 41 -35.57 -31.63 -15.46
C HIS A 41 -35.42 -33.15 -15.29
N LEU A 42 -36.24 -33.71 -14.41
CA LEU A 42 -36.53 -35.14 -14.35
C LEU A 42 -37.45 -35.49 -15.52
N THR A 43 -37.00 -36.38 -16.41
CA THR A 43 -37.88 -37.15 -17.29
C THR A 43 -37.59 -38.63 -17.05
N SER A 44 -38.68 -39.38 -16.95
CA SER A 44 -38.77 -40.74 -16.42
C SER A 44 -39.06 -41.78 -17.51
N GLY A 45 -38.36 -42.92 -17.45
CA GLY A 45 -38.81 -44.26 -17.88
C GLY A 45 -38.09 -44.90 -19.08
N PRO A 46 -38.12 -46.24 -19.27
CA PRO A 46 -38.11 -47.33 -18.28
C PRO A 46 -37.08 -48.47 -18.55
N LEU A 47 -36.68 -49.13 -17.45
CA LEU A 47 -36.14 -50.48 -17.17
C LEU A 47 -35.77 -51.46 -18.31
N ASP A 48 -34.55 -52.04 -18.25
CA ASP A 48 -34.32 -53.48 -17.94
C ASP A 48 -32.81 -53.89 -17.91
N PRO A 49 -32.44 -55.05 -17.29
CA PRO A 49 -31.23 -55.21 -16.47
C PRO A 49 -30.20 -56.23 -17.01
N VAL A 50 -28.88 -56.00 -16.81
CA VAL A 50 -27.83 -57.04 -16.93
C VAL A 50 -26.67 -56.75 -15.94
N PRO A 51 -26.01 -57.80 -15.38
CA PRO A 51 -25.25 -57.74 -14.13
C PRO A 51 -23.74 -57.49 -14.26
N ASN A 52 -23.17 -57.01 -13.14
CA ASN A 52 -21.75 -57.04 -12.73
C ASN A 52 -21.16 -58.47 -12.93
N PRO A 53 -19.82 -58.76 -12.99
CA PRO A 53 -18.69 -57.99 -12.47
C PRO A 53 -17.34 -58.09 -13.26
N TYR A 54 -16.33 -57.39 -12.74
CA TYR A 54 -14.89 -57.47 -13.04
C TYR A 54 -14.34 -56.69 -14.24
N SER A 55 -13.52 -55.68 -13.94
CA SER A 55 -12.46 -55.22 -14.83
C SER A 55 -11.18 -55.04 -14.03
N ALA A 56 -10.35 -56.08 -14.08
CA ALA A 56 -8.91 -55.90 -13.96
C ALA A 56 -8.43 -55.11 -15.18
N LEU A 57 -7.98 -53.87 -14.99
CA LEU A 57 -7.19 -53.17 -16.01
C LEU A 57 -6.06 -52.40 -15.32
N GLY A 58 -4.86 -52.94 -15.51
CA GLY A 58 -3.62 -52.24 -15.25
C GLY A 58 -3.44 -51.04 -16.17
N SER A 59 -2.63 -50.11 -15.65
CA SER A 59 -1.78 -49.15 -16.36
C SER A 59 -2.11 -48.85 -17.84
N ALA A 60 -2.83 -47.75 -18.05
CA ALA A 60 -2.82 -47.02 -19.31
C ALA A 60 -2.82 -45.52 -19.03
N ARG A 61 -1.68 -44.96 -18.64
CA ARG A 61 -1.40 -43.54 -18.89
C ARG A 61 -0.27 -43.45 -19.90
N GLN A 62 -0.64 -43.15 -21.14
CA GLN A 62 0.29 -42.69 -22.17
C GLN A 62 1.17 -41.57 -21.59
N ALA A 63 2.48 -41.64 -21.87
CA ALA A 63 3.43 -40.60 -21.53
C ALA A 63 2.96 -39.28 -22.17
N GLN A 64 2.67 -38.28 -21.32
CA GLN A 64 2.23 -36.98 -21.78
C GLN A 64 3.35 -36.30 -22.59
N PRO A 65 3.05 -35.75 -23.78
CA PRO A 65 4.04 -35.02 -24.56
C PRO A 65 4.51 -33.78 -23.79
N SER A 66 5.79 -33.42 -23.98
CA SER A 66 6.39 -32.28 -23.29
C SER A 66 5.65 -30.98 -23.60
N PRO A 67 5.45 -30.10 -22.60
CA PRO A 67 4.72 -28.85 -22.80
C PRO A 67 5.44 -27.97 -23.84
N ARG A 68 4.71 -27.54 -24.87
CA ARG A 68 5.23 -26.66 -25.94
C ARG A 68 5.48 -25.26 -25.39
N ILE A 69 6.70 -25.01 -24.94
CA ILE A 69 7.12 -23.75 -24.32
C ILE A 69 8.08 -23.00 -25.26
N ARG A 70 7.82 -21.70 -25.47
CA ARG A 70 8.69 -20.81 -26.25
C ARG A 70 10.08 -20.70 -25.61
N PRO A 71 11.16 -20.42 -26.36
CA PRO A 71 12.53 -20.42 -25.83
C PRO A 71 12.72 -19.56 -24.57
N SER A 72 12.08 -18.39 -24.51
CA SER A 72 12.10 -17.48 -23.34
C SER A 72 11.38 -18.00 -22.10
N GLY A 73 10.50 -19.00 -22.24
CA GLY A 73 9.74 -19.60 -21.15
C GLY A 73 10.42 -20.81 -20.50
N LYS A 74 11.53 -21.31 -21.08
CA LYS A 74 12.22 -22.51 -20.59
C LYS A 74 12.81 -22.31 -19.20
N ASP A 75 13.34 -21.12 -18.93
CA ASP A 75 13.94 -20.77 -17.64
C ASP A 75 12.91 -20.79 -16.51
N PHE A 76 11.68 -20.38 -16.78
CA PHE A 76 10.58 -20.39 -15.81
C PHE A 76 10.11 -21.82 -15.51
N LEU A 77 10.05 -22.68 -16.53
CA LEU A 77 9.73 -24.10 -16.34
C LEU A 77 10.80 -24.82 -15.51
N GLU A 78 12.07 -24.59 -15.82
CA GLU A 78 13.21 -25.15 -15.10
C GLU A 78 13.23 -24.70 -13.63
N LYS A 79 12.99 -23.40 -13.37
CA LYS A 79 12.88 -22.86 -12.01
C LYS A 79 11.67 -23.43 -11.25
N GLY A 80 10.54 -23.62 -11.92
CA GLY A 80 9.34 -24.21 -11.34
C GLY A 80 9.55 -25.68 -10.95
N ARG A 81 10.23 -26.46 -11.80
CA ARG A 81 10.54 -27.89 -11.56
C ARG A 81 11.57 -28.11 -10.45
N LYS A 82 12.57 -27.23 -10.34
CA LYS A 82 13.61 -27.31 -9.30
C LYS A 82 13.20 -26.72 -7.96
N GLY A 83 12.05 -26.03 -7.90
CA GLY A 83 11.51 -25.44 -6.68
C GLY A 83 10.81 -26.46 -5.78
N THR A 84 10.47 -26.04 -4.56
CA THR A 84 9.79 -26.88 -3.56
C THR A 84 8.46 -27.44 -4.05
N LEU A 85 7.71 -26.64 -4.83
CA LEU A 85 6.48 -27.08 -5.50
C LEU A 85 6.73 -28.08 -6.62
N GLY A 86 7.82 -27.91 -7.38
CA GLY A 86 8.23 -28.86 -8.41
C GLY A 86 8.61 -30.22 -7.81
N LEU A 87 9.33 -30.23 -6.70
CA LEU A 87 9.60 -31.44 -5.93
C LEU A 87 8.31 -32.08 -5.41
N LEU A 88 7.36 -31.28 -4.90
CA LEU A 88 6.06 -31.77 -4.41
C LEU A 88 5.22 -32.44 -5.52
N LEU A 89 5.18 -31.85 -6.71
CA LEU A 89 4.47 -32.41 -7.87
C LEU A 89 5.18 -33.63 -8.45
N GLN A 90 6.51 -33.68 -8.37
CA GLN A 90 7.30 -34.85 -8.77
C GLN A 90 7.11 -36.04 -7.81
N LEU A 91 6.67 -35.79 -6.58
CA LEU A 91 6.31 -36.80 -5.58
C LEU A 91 4.92 -37.41 -5.77
N GLU A 92 4.09 -36.87 -6.68
CA GLU A 92 2.73 -37.37 -6.96
C GLU A 92 2.71 -38.80 -7.57
N GLY A 93 3.88 -39.35 -7.88
CA GLY A 93 4.07 -40.74 -8.34
C GLY A 93 4.77 -41.68 -7.36
N ILE A 94 5.10 -41.25 -6.13
CA ILE A 94 5.76 -42.11 -5.13
C ILE A 94 4.77 -42.40 -4.01
N SER A 95 4.23 -43.63 -4.00
CA SER A 95 3.54 -44.17 -2.83
C SER A 95 4.51 -44.16 -1.63
N LEU A 96 4.34 -43.22 -0.71
CA LEU A 96 4.99 -43.22 0.60
C LEU A 96 4.31 -44.26 1.51
N GLY A 97 4.43 -45.53 1.13
CA GLY A 97 4.28 -46.66 2.03
C GLY A 97 5.64 -47.00 2.62
N GLY A 98 5.93 -46.51 3.83
CA GLY A 98 7.15 -46.86 4.57
C GLY A 98 7.74 -45.68 5.34
N GLY A 99 7.46 -45.61 6.63
CA GLY A 99 8.04 -44.61 7.52
C GLY A 99 9.55 -44.74 7.61
N LEU A 100 10.29 -43.75 7.10
CA LEU A 100 11.71 -43.60 7.36
C LEU A 100 11.92 -42.89 8.71
N PRO A 101 12.93 -43.29 9.50
CA PRO A 101 13.17 -42.70 10.81
C PRO A 101 13.62 -41.25 10.65
N VAL A 102 12.84 -40.32 11.18
CA VAL A 102 13.23 -38.92 11.35
C VAL A 102 14.49 -38.91 12.21
N LYS A 103 15.66 -38.65 11.61
CA LYS A 103 16.88 -38.39 12.37
C LYS A 103 16.61 -37.18 13.27
N ARG A 104 16.53 -37.43 14.59
CA ARG A 104 16.42 -36.38 15.60
C ARG A 104 17.60 -35.45 15.40
N LYS A 105 17.32 -34.21 14.99
CA LYS A 105 18.34 -33.14 15.00
C LYS A 105 18.79 -33.02 16.45
N GLU A 106 20.10 -33.02 16.67
CA GLU A 106 20.66 -32.87 18.01
C GLU A 106 20.05 -31.65 18.70
N PRO A 107 19.72 -31.73 20.01
CA PRO A 107 19.16 -30.61 20.74
C PRO A 107 20.13 -29.43 20.62
N LYS A 108 19.64 -28.33 20.05
CA LYS A 108 20.48 -27.16 19.80
C LYS A 108 20.62 -26.39 21.11
N ASP A 109 21.86 -26.13 21.53
CA ASP A 109 22.15 -25.34 22.74
C ASP A 109 21.77 -23.88 22.54
N TYR A 110 20.49 -23.56 22.75
CA TYR A 110 19.94 -22.21 22.57
C TYR A 110 20.62 -21.19 23.48
N GLU A 111 21.10 -21.58 24.66
CA GLU A 111 21.85 -20.68 25.55
C GLU A 111 23.17 -20.21 24.91
N LYS A 112 23.93 -21.12 24.31
CA LYS A 112 25.19 -20.79 23.62
C LYS A 112 24.91 -19.96 22.36
N GLU A 113 23.84 -20.28 21.62
CA GLU A 113 23.43 -19.52 20.44
C GLU A 113 22.96 -18.10 20.82
N ASN A 114 22.21 -17.96 21.90
CA ASN A 114 21.78 -16.66 22.43
C ASN A 114 22.96 -15.82 22.90
N VAL A 115 23.93 -16.40 23.61
CA VAL A 115 25.15 -15.69 24.02
C VAL A 115 25.96 -15.24 22.80
N ARG A 116 26.11 -16.10 21.77
CA ARG A 116 26.77 -15.73 20.52
C ARG A 116 26.04 -14.60 19.81
N ARG A 117 24.71 -14.68 19.73
CA ARG A 117 23.85 -13.65 19.14
C ARG A 117 23.93 -12.32 19.88
N ILE A 118 23.91 -12.33 21.22
CA ILE A 118 24.06 -11.11 22.04
C ILE A 118 25.43 -10.47 21.79
N LYS A 119 26.51 -11.26 21.79
CA LYS A 119 27.86 -10.75 21.49
C LYS A 119 27.97 -10.17 20.08
N GLU A 120 27.32 -10.79 19.10
CA GLU A 120 27.29 -10.30 17.73
C GLU A 120 26.52 -8.99 17.61
N ILE A 121 25.37 -8.86 18.29
CA ILE A 121 24.59 -7.62 18.36
C ILE A 121 25.43 -6.51 19.00
N GLN A 122 26.08 -6.77 20.15
CA GLN A 122 26.95 -5.81 20.81
C GLN A 122 28.11 -5.36 19.91
N LYS A 123 28.73 -6.31 19.19
CA LYS A 123 29.80 -6.00 18.22
C LYS A 123 29.28 -5.10 17.10
N ARG A 124 28.13 -5.43 16.50
CA ARG A 124 27.51 -4.62 15.43
C ARG A 124 27.09 -3.24 15.91
N CYS A 125 26.55 -3.12 17.13
CA CYS A 125 26.22 -1.82 17.72
C CYS A 125 27.47 -0.96 17.90
N LYS A 126 28.53 -1.51 18.48
CA LYS A 126 29.81 -0.81 18.66
C LYS A 126 30.47 -0.41 17.33
N GLU A 127 30.37 -1.26 16.31
CA GLU A 127 30.87 -0.97 14.97
C GLU A 127 30.04 0.12 14.28
N LYS A 128 28.72 0.10 14.43
CA LYS A 128 27.83 1.17 13.95
C LYS A 128 28.10 2.50 14.65
N GLU A 129 28.31 2.50 15.96
CA GLU A 129 28.70 3.71 16.71
C GLU A 129 30.02 4.26 16.19
N ARG A 130 31.05 3.42 16.00
CA ARG A 130 32.33 3.85 15.41
C ARG A 130 32.19 4.36 13.98
N ALA A 131 31.43 3.66 13.14
CA ALA A 131 31.18 4.09 11.76
C ALA A 131 30.40 5.41 11.74
N GLN A 132 29.46 5.58 12.67
CA GLN A 132 28.74 6.83 12.88
C GLN A 132 29.71 7.93 13.33
N GLU A 133 30.54 7.72 14.35
CA GLU A 133 31.59 8.66 14.78
C GLU A 133 32.55 9.07 13.65
N HIS A 134 32.92 8.13 12.76
CA HIS A 134 33.76 8.41 11.60
C HIS A 134 33.03 9.12 10.45
N SER A 135 31.71 8.92 10.32
CA SER A 135 30.86 9.51 9.26
C SER A 135 30.13 10.79 9.68
N GLN A 136 30.04 11.07 10.99
CA GLN A 136 29.55 12.35 11.49
C GLN A 136 30.51 13.43 10.99
N PRO A 137 30.05 14.40 10.18
CA PRO A 137 30.86 15.57 9.92
C PRO A 137 31.16 16.22 11.27
N LYS A 138 32.44 16.53 11.54
CA LYS A 138 32.83 17.32 12.72
C LYS A 138 31.83 18.48 12.82
N PRO A 139 31.06 18.61 13.91
CA PRO A 139 30.01 19.61 13.97
C PRO A 139 30.65 20.98 13.69
N VAL A 140 30.19 21.64 12.63
CA VAL A 140 30.74 22.92 12.12
C VAL A 140 30.65 24.04 13.17
N LYS A 141 29.90 23.81 14.24
CA LYS A 141 29.93 24.61 15.45
C LYS A 141 30.69 23.85 16.53
N ALA A 142 32.01 23.78 16.39
CA ALA A 142 32.84 23.72 17.58
C ALA A 142 32.44 24.94 18.41
N LEU A 143 31.83 24.70 19.58
CA LEU A 143 31.68 25.74 20.60
C LEU A 143 33.06 26.38 20.73
N TRP A 144 33.17 27.64 20.33
CA TRP A 144 34.44 28.32 20.12
C TRP A 144 35.18 28.29 21.44
N LYS A 145 36.14 27.37 21.57
CA LYS A 145 37.03 27.34 22.71
C LYS A 145 38.04 28.43 22.44
N SER A 146 37.87 29.57 23.11
CA SER A 146 38.88 30.63 23.03
C SER A 146 40.22 30.04 23.45
N GLN A 147 41.29 30.37 22.72
CA GLN A 147 42.66 29.90 22.97
C GLN A 147 43.14 30.16 24.42
N LYS A 148 42.49 31.12 25.11
CA LYS A 148 42.67 31.43 26.53
C LYS A 148 42.38 30.26 27.48
N TYR A 149 41.58 29.26 27.08
CA TYR A 149 41.15 28.14 27.92
C TYR A 149 41.47 26.77 27.33
N GLU A 150 42.31 26.68 26.30
CA GLU A 150 42.67 25.41 25.66
C GLU A 150 43.45 24.49 26.61
N ASN A 151 44.30 25.08 27.46
CA ASN A 151 45.10 24.37 28.47
C ASN A 151 44.46 24.34 29.86
N VAL A 152 43.24 24.86 30.02
CA VAL A 152 42.55 24.87 31.32
C VAL A 152 41.71 23.61 31.45
N GLU A 153 42.26 22.62 32.15
CA GLU A 153 41.52 21.39 32.45
C GLU A 153 40.32 21.67 33.37
N SER A 154 39.19 21.05 33.08
CA SER A 154 37.99 21.21 33.90
C SER A 154 38.24 20.68 35.31
N LYS A 155 37.89 21.47 36.34
CA LYS A 155 37.88 21.00 37.74
C LYS A 155 37.01 19.76 37.95
N VAL A 156 36.02 19.54 37.09
CA VAL A 156 35.19 18.33 37.07
C VAL A 156 35.98 17.10 36.57
N LYS A 157 36.89 17.28 35.60
CA LYS A 157 37.80 16.22 35.15
C LYS A 157 38.74 15.80 36.29
N ALA A 158 39.26 16.77 37.05
CA ALA A 158 40.04 16.49 38.26
C ALA A 158 39.22 15.70 39.31
N LYS A 159 37.95 16.08 39.53
CA LYS A 159 37.03 15.35 40.43
C LYS A 159 36.66 13.94 39.98
N LEU A 160 36.67 13.67 38.67
CA LEU A 160 36.40 12.34 38.11
C LEU A 160 37.64 11.45 38.04
N GLN A 161 38.82 12.04 37.89
CA GLN A 161 40.11 11.35 37.92
C GLN A 161 40.64 11.14 39.35
N GLU A 162 40.14 11.90 40.32
CA GLU A 162 40.26 11.58 41.74
C GLU A 162 39.67 10.17 41.93
N THR A 163 40.54 9.18 42.07
CA THR A 163 40.12 7.82 42.41
C THR A 163 39.30 7.94 43.67
N SER A 164 38.04 7.53 43.60
CA SER A 164 37.13 7.59 44.75
C SER A 164 37.87 7.05 45.97
N PRO A 165 37.89 7.76 47.12
CA PRO A 165 38.52 7.23 48.31
C PRO A 165 37.94 5.84 48.60
N PRO A 166 38.76 4.89 49.08
CA PRO A 166 38.26 3.57 49.42
C PRO A 166 37.03 3.73 50.33
N PRO A 167 35.97 2.93 50.11
CA PRO A 167 34.71 3.11 50.81
C PRO A 167 34.97 3.11 52.31
N ASN A 168 34.49 4.16 52.99
CA ASN A 168 34.59 4.32 54.43
C ASN A 168 34.13 3.00 55.11
N PRO A 169 34.92 2.40 56.02
CA PRO A 169 34.58 1.12 56.65
C PRO A 169 33.22 1.15 57.39
N GLU A 170 32.72 2.33 57.76
CA GLU A 170 31.38 2.48 58.34
C GLU A 170 30.24 2.31 57.32
N ALA A 171 30.50 2.54 56.03
CA ALA A 171 29.52 2.37 54.96
C ALA A 171 29.15 0.90 54.70
N VAL A 172 29.93 -0.05 55.21
CA VAL A 172 29.62 -1.49 55.19
C VAL A 172 28.44 -1.83 56.12
N LYS A 173 28.14 -0.97 57.10
CA LYS A 173 27.04 -1.17 58.06
C LYS A 173 25.68 -0.72 57.53
N PHE A 174 25.65 0.04 56.43
CA PHE A 174 24.38 0.43 55.81
C PHE A 174 24.02 -0.58 54.72
N LEU A 175 22.95 -1.32 54.97
CA LEU A 175 22.35 -2.22 53.98
C LEU A 175 21.93 -1.41 52.75
N ARG A 176 22.68 -1.53 51.66
CA ARG A 176 22.21 -1.16 50.33
C ARG A 176 21.05 -2.09 50.01
N ALA A 177 19.82 -1.58 50.14
CA ALA A 177 18.63 -2.25 49.64
C ALA A 177 18.94 -2.68 48.19
N TYR A 178 18.78 -3.98 47.90
CA TYR A 178 19.00 -4.63 46.60
C TYR A 178 20.39 -5.20 46.26
N SER A 179 21.37 -5.27 47.16
CA SER A 179 22.64 -6.00 46.91
C SER A 179 22.73 -7.37 47.59
N ARG A 180 21.68 -8.20 47.53
CA ARG A 180 21.76 -9.61 47.98
C ARG A 180 21.01 -10.56 47.03
N CYS A 181 21.73 -11.01 46.00
CA CYS A 181 21.51 -12.33 45.38
C CYS A 181 22.88 -13.00 45.16
N GLY A 182 23.58 -13.28 46.27
CA GLY A 182 24.60 -14.32 46.31
C GLY A 182 23.93 -15.65 46.68
N SER A 183 24.36 -16.73 46.04
CA SER A 183 23.81 -18.08 46.17
C SER A 183 23.61 -18.55 47.62
N GLY A 184 22.41 -19.05 47.93
CA GLY A 184 22.27 -20.12 48.92
C GLY A 184 21.60 -19.84 50.27
N ILE A 185 20.86 -18.73 50.45
CA ILE A 185 20.11 -18.52 51.71
C ILE A 185 18.61 -18.64 51.44
N LYS A 186 17.98 -19.71 51.96
CA LYS A 186 16.53 -19.91 51.94
C LYS A 186 15.88 -18.88 52.88
N PRO A 187 14.92 -18.04 52.43
CA PRO A 187 14.24 -17.14 53.36
C PRO A 187 13.35 -17.94 54.31
N CYS A 188 13.61 -17.83 55.61
CA CYS A 188 12.73 -18.34 56.65
C CYS A 188 11.36 -17.67 56.52
N ARG A 189 10.30 -18.47 56.36
CA ARG A 189 8.91 -18.02 56.44
C ARG A 189 8.68 -17.40 57.82
N LEU A 190 8.48 -16.08 57.88
CA LEU A 190 7.91 -15.43 59.05
C LEU A 190 6.41 -15.76 59.11
N LEU A 191 5.97 -16.20 60.28
CA LEU A 191 4.57 -16.44 60.62
C LEU A 191 3.78 -15.12 60.47
N SER A 192 2.64 -15.19 59.79
CA SER A 192 1.76 -14.06 59.51
C SER A 192 1.25 -13.40 60.81
N PRO A 193 1.25 -12.06 60.93
CA PRO A 193 0.55 -11.37 62.01
C PRO A 193 -0.96 -11.42 61.76
N ARG A 194 -1.73 -11.89 62.75
CA ARG A 194 -3.21 -11.78 62.76
C ARG A 194 -3.64 -10.31 62.63
N PRO A 195 -4.70 -9.99 61.87
CA PRO A 195 -5.20 -8.63 61.77
C PRO A 195 -5.99 -8.26 63.02
N VAL A 196 -5.62 -7.13 63.63
CA VAL A 196 -6.42 -6.43 64.64
C VAL A 196 -7.60 -5.74 63.95
N ARG A 197 -8.79 -5.94 64.51
CA ARG A 197 -10.08 -5.42 64.04
C ARG A 197 -10.12 -3.89 64.16
N ALA A 198 -9.99 -3.17 63.05
CA ALA A 198 -10.29 -1.74 62.99
C ALA A 198 -11.78 -1.55 62.64
N LYS A 199 -12.53 -0.88 63.52
CA LYS A 199 -13.88 -0.39 63.24
C LYS A 199 -13.80 0.69 62.16
N ARG A 200 -14.68 0.62 61.15
CA ARG A 200 -14.95 1.73 60.23
C ARG A 200 -16.43 2.10 60.31
N ALA A 201 -16.62 3.41 60.34
CA ALA A 201 -17.88 4.14 60.40
C ALA A 201 -18.63 4.13 59.07
N ASP A 202 -19.90 4.47 59.17
CA ASP A 202 -20.96 4.45 58.16
C ASP A 202 -20.73 5.43 57.00
N THR A 203 -21.04 5.01 55.77
CA THR A 203 -21.60 5.85 54.69
C THR A 203 -22.13 4.97 53.54
N GLU A 204 -23.10 5.50 52.80
CA GLU A 204 -24.23 4.81 52.18
C GLU A 204 -23.98 4.19 50.78
N THR A 205 -24.88 3.27 50.41
CA THR A 205 -25.14 2.42 49.20
C THR A 205 -25.10 3.11 47.80
N PRO A 206 -25.08 2.40 46.62
CA PRO A 206 -25.81 1.15 46.31
C PRO A 206 -25.18 0.06 45.38
N GLU A 207 -25.66 -1.15 45.65
CA GLU A 207 -25.98 -2.32 44.79
C GLU A 207 -25.10 -2.74 43.60
N ALA A 208 -24.44 -3.90 43.78
CA ALA A 208 -24.35 -4.93 42.75
C ALA A 208 -24.58 -6.30 43.42
N GLN A 209 -25.60 -7.02 42.94
CA GLN A 209 -26.12 -8.27 43.47
C GLN A 209 -25.07 -9.40 43.44
N GLY A 210 -24.27 -9.50 44.51
CA GLY A 210 -23.55 -10.71 44.87
C GLY A 210 -24.15 -11.20 46.17
N ALA A 211 -24.89 -12.30 46.14
CA ALA A 211 -25.52 -12.88 47.32
C ALA A 211 -24.49 -13.08 48.44
N GLU A 212 -24.44 -12.14 49.38
CA GLU A 212 -23.79 -12.34 50.67
C GLU A 212 -24.65 -13.36 51.43
N THR A 213 -24.36 -14.64 51.22
CA THR A 213 -24.85 -15.69 52.11
C THR A 213 -24.16 -15.50 53.46
N LYS A 214 -24.70 -14.58 54.24
CA LYS A 214 -24.50 -14.47 55.68
C LYS A 214 -24.83 -15.86 56.23
N ILE A 215 -23.82 -16.60 56.66
CA ILE A 215 -23.97 -17.97 57.16
C ILE A 215 -24.83 -17.88 58.42
N GLN A 216 -26.14 -18.09 58.29
CA GLN A 216 -27.01 -18.37 59.41
C GLN A 216 -26.71 -19.81 59.83
N VAL A 217 -25.93 -19.97 60.89
CA VAL A 217 -25.66 -21.27 61.51
C VAL A 217 -26.85 -21.59 62.41
N GLU A 218 -27.94 -22.09 61.83
CA GLU A 218 -28.93 -22.83 62.60
C GLU A 218 -28.41 -24.26 62.79
N GLY A 219 -28.39 -24.71 64.04
CA GLY A 219 -27.69 -25.91 64.51
C GLY A 219 -28.27 -27.25 64.04
N ARG A 220 -28.39 -27.48 62.74
CA ARG A 220 -28.67 -28.81 62.16
C ARG A 220 -27.72 -29.09 61.00
N GLY A 221 -26.89 -30.13 61.17
CA GLY A 221 -26.20 -30.91 60.13
C GLY A 221 -25.75 -30.19 58.87
N ILE A 222 -24.75 -29.31 58.96
CA ILE A 222 -24.09 -28.75 57.77
C ILE A 222 -23.08 -29.77 57.24
N ASP A 223 -23.32 -30.30 56.03
CA ASP A 223 -22.36 -31.14 55.30
C ASP A 223 -21.18 -30.27 54.81
N PHE A 224 -20.18 -30.07 55.67
CA PHE A 224 -18.99 -29.28 55.34
C PHE A 224 -18.26 -29.80 54.10
N ILE A 225 -18.35 -31.09 53.80
CA ILE A 225 -17.76 -31.70 52.60
C ILE A 225 -18.44 -31.14 51.33
N LYS A 226 -19.77 -31.09 51.30
CA LYS A 226 -20.53 -30.55 50.16
C LYS A 226 -20.33 -29.04 50.05
N HIS A 227 -20.39 -28.32 51.17
CA HIS A 227 -20.14 -26.88 51.21
C HIS A 227 -18.73 -26.53 50.69
N ASN A 228 -17.69 -27.22 51.15
CA ASN A 228 -16.32 -26.98 50.70
C ASN A 228 -16.11 -27.37 49.24
N ALA A 229 -16.72 -28.46 48.77
CA ALA A 229 -16.64 -28.85 47.35
C ALA A 229 -17.32 -27.80 46.44
N CYS A 230 -18.49 -27.29 46.83
CA CYS A 230 -19.18 -26.22 46.11
C CYS A 230 -18.38 -24.91 46.15
N ASN A 231 -17.80 -24.56 47.30
CA ASN A 231 -16.98 -23.35 47.43
C ASN A 231 -15.68 -23.45 46.62
N ALA A 232 -15.02 -24.61 46.62
CA ALA A 232 -13.82 -24.86 45.81
C ALA A 232 -14.10 -24.81 44.30
N LYS A 233 -15.27 -25.29 43.85
CA LYS A 233 -15.70 -25.17 42.44
C LYS A 233 -16.00 -23.73 42.03
N ARG A 234 -16.47 -22.90 42.97
CA ARG A 234 -16.82 -21.48 42.72
C ARG A 234 -15.66 -20.52 42.93
N ALA A 235 -14.62 -20.92 43.65
CA ALA A 235 -13.48 -20.08 43.92
C ALA A 235 -12.79 -19.69 42.60
N PRO A 236 -12.69 -18.38 42.27
CA PRO A 236 -12.04 -17.95 41.05
C PRO A 236 -10.56 -18.31 41.11
N LEU A 237 -10.05 -18.91 40.03
CA LEU A 237 -8.64 -19.26 39.92
C LEU A 237 -7.82 -17.96 39.89
N ARG A 238 -7.18 -17.62 41.01
CA ARG A 238 -6.32 -16.44 41.10
C ARG A 238 -5.07 -16.70 40.27
N ARG A 239 -5.00 -16.10 39.09
CA ARG A 239 -3.79 -16.12 38.25
C ARG A 239 -2.67 -15.36 38.96
N SER A 240 -1.43 -15.80 38.75
CA SER A 240 -0.27 -15.07 39.25
C SER A 240 -0.20 -13.67 38.64
N GLN A 241 0.36 -12.72 39.38
CA GLN A 241 0.56 -11.35 38.90
C GLN A 241 1.34 -11.29 37.58
N SER A 242 2.28 -12.22 37.36
CA SER A 242 3.02 -12.35 36.10
C SER A 242 2.13 -12.73 34.90
N LEU A 243 1.12 -13.59 35.10
CA LEU A 243 0.18 -13.96 34.04
C LEU A 243 -0.83 -12.86 33.76
N GLN A 244 -1.21 -12.09 34.79
CA GLN A 244 -2.03 -10.89 34.63
C GLN A 244 -1.29 -9.82 33.84
N ALA A 245 -0.04 -9.52 34.19
CA ALA A 245 0.81 -8.58 33.45
C ALA A 245 1.03 -9.01 31.98
N LEU A 246 1.18 -10.32 31.72
CA LEU A 246 1.28 -10.84 30.36
C LEU A 246 -0.03 -10.66 29.58
N ALA A 247 -1.18 -10.89 30.22
CA ALA A 247 -2.48 -10.67 29.60
C ALA A 247 -2.70 -9.20 29.24
N GLU A 248 -2.37 -8.29 30.15
CA GLU A 248 -2.44 -6.84 29.92
C GLU A 248 -1.57 -6.40 28.74
N LEU A 249 -0.34 -6.92 28.62
CA LEU A 249 0.55 -6.62 27.49
C LEU A 249 -0.01 -7.13 26.16
N LEU A 250 -0.64 -8.31 26.15
CA LEU A 250 -1.27 -8.85 24.94
C LEU A 250 -2.48 -8.02 24.53
N GLU A 251 -3.29 -7.57 25.48
CA GLU A 251 -4.40 -6.65 25.22
C GLU A 251 -3.91 -5.30 24.70
N GLN A 252 -2.85 -4.74 25.28
CA GLN A 252 -2.24 -3.50 24.79
C GLN A 252 -1.77 -3.65 23.34
N LYS A 253 -1.05 -4.73 23.02
CA LYS A 253 -0.65 -5.02 21.64
C LYS A 253 -1.82 -5.17 20.68
N HIS A 254 -2.91 -5.79 21.13
CA HIS A 254 -4.11 -5.92 20.30
C HIS A 254 -4.72 -4.54 19.98
N ARG A 255 -4.86 -3.69 21.00
CA ARG A 255 -5.37 -2.32 20.85
C ARG A 255 -4.50 -1.49 19.92
N GLU A 256 -3.18 -1.52 20.10
CA GLU A 256 -2.22 -0.84 19.21
C GLU A 256 -2.36 -1.31 17.75
N GLN A 257 -2.54 -2.60 17.55
CA GLN A 257 -2.73 -3.17 16.21
C GLN A 257 -4.06 -2.74 15.59
N GLU A 258 -5.14 -2.68 16.36
CA GLU A 258 -6.45 -2.16 15.91
C GLU A 258 -6.36 -0.68 15.56
N GLU A 259 -5.66 0.12 16.36
CA GLU A 259 -5.41 1.53 16.06
C GLU A 259 -4.59 1.73 14.78
N TYR A 260 -3.56 0.93 14.57
CA TYR A 260 -2.80 0.95 13.31
C TYR A 260 -3.68 0.56 12.12
N ASN A 261 -4.48 -0.49 12.27
CA ASN A 261 -5.36 -0.98 11.21
C ASN A 261 -6.45 0.03 10.83
N THR A 262 -6.92 0.83 11.79
CA THR A 262 -7.95 1.84 11.55
C THR A 262 -7.37 3.14 10.98
N LYS A 263 -6.20 3.58 11.45
CA LYS A 263 -5.63 4.90 11.10
C LYS A 263 -4.67 4.85 9.92
N GLN A 264 -3.79 3.84 9.85
CA GLN A 264 -2.64 3.84 8.93
C GLN A 264 -2.75 2.80 7.82
N LYS A 265 -3.36 1.64 8.10
CA LYS A 265 -3.48 0.56 7.12
C LYS A 265 -4.35 1.00 5.94
N GLY A 266 -3.79 0.90 4.74
CA GLY A 266 -4.46 1.29 3.50
C GLY A 266 -4.41 2.80 3.19
N HIS A 267 -3.83 3.62 4.08
CA HIS A 267 -3.61 5.03 3.78
C HIS A 267 -2.46 5.18 2.77
N VAL A 268 -2.68 5.96 1.73
CA VAL A 268 -1.67 6.23 0.71
C VAL A 268 -0.70 7.27 1.27
N PRO A 269 0.62 7.02 1.27
CA PRO A 269 1.59 8.02 1.70
C PRO A 269 1.43 9.36 0.99
N GLN A 270 1.57 10.45 1.75
CA GLN A 270 1.34 11.83 1.28
C GLN A 270 2.11 12.16 -0.01
N TYR A 271 3.38 11.73 -0.12
CA TYR A 271 4.21 11.99 -1.30
C TYR A 271 3.64 11.39 -2.60
N LEU A 272 2.86 10.31 -2.53
CA LEU A 272 2.20 9.74 -3.71
C LEU A 272 0.99 10.56 -4.13
N LEU A 273 0.27 11.16 -3.17
CA LEU A 273 -0.83 12.09 -3.46
C LEU A 273 -0.29 13.35 -4.10
N GLU A 274 0.74 13.96 -3.49
CA GLU A 274 1.44 15.12 -4.03
C GLU A 274 1.99 14.84 -5.43
N ARG A 275 2.56 13.65 -5.66
CA ARG A 275 3.04 13.25 -6.98
C ARG A 275 1.94 13.15 -8.03
N LYS A 276 0.77 12.62 -7.67
CA LYS A 276 -0.40 12.60 -8.58
C LYS A 276 -0.88 14.01 -8.91
N GLU A 277 -0.88 14.91 -7.94
CA GLU A 277 -1.24 16.31 -8.15
C GLU A 277 -0.25 17.03 -9.05
N LEU A 278 1.05 16.81 -8.84
CA LEU A 278 2.09 17.34 -9.73
C LEU A 278 1.91 16.87 -11.17
N TRP A 279 1.62 15.58 -11.38
CA TRP A 279 1.33 15.08 -12.73
C TRP A 279 0.07 15.70 -13.33
N ARG A 280 -0.98 15.91 -12.52
CA ARG A 280 -2.20 16.57 -12.97
C ARG A 280 -1.91 18.00 -13.42
N LYS A 281 -1.17 18.77 -12.61
CA LYS A 281 -0.76 20.15 -12.93
C LYS A 281 0.09 20.20 -14.19
N GLN A 282 1.11 19.34 -14.29
CA GLN A 282 1.95 19.25 -15.48
C GLN A 282 1.15 18.87 -16.73
N MET A 283 0.15 18.00 -16.59
CA MET A 283 -0.70 17.64 -17.72
C MET A 283 -1.62 18.77 -18.15
N GLU A 284 -2.19 19.49 -17.20
CA GLU A 284 -2.96 20.70 -17.48
C GLU A 284 -2.11 21.77 -18.15
N GLU A 285 -0.91 22.05 -17.63
CA GLU A 285 0.05 22.97 -18.27
C GLU A 285 0.41 22.53 -19.69
N ARG A 286 0.67 21.24 -19.91
CA ARG A 286 0.94 20.72 -21.26
C ARG A 286 -0.25 20.87 -22.19
N LEU A 287 -1.46 20.64 -21.71
CA LEU A 287 -2.69 20.83 -22.51
C LEU A 287 -2.95 22.30 -22.81
N ARG A 288 -2.66 23.21 -21.88
CA ARG A 288 -2.77 24.67 -22.08
C ARG A 288 -1.75 25.18 -23.09
N ASN A 289 -0.54 24.64 -23.06
CA ASN A 289 0.55 25.00 -23.97
C ASN A 289 0.52 24.21 -25.28
N LEU A 290 -0.36 23.21 -25.41
CA LEU A 290 -0.46 22.44 -26.64
C LEU A 290 -0.96 23.40 -27.72
N PRO A 291 -0.16 23.70 -28.75
CA PRO A 291 -0.65 24.51 -29.85
C PRO A 291 -1.81 23.77 -30.51
N ASP A 292 -2.85 24.51 -30.91
CA ASP A 292 -4.01 23.94 -31.58
C ASP A 292 -3.53 23.11 -32.78
N PRO A 293 -3.95 21.83 -32.92
CA PRO A 293 -3.44 20.91 -33.93
C PRO A 293 -3.68 21.40 -35.37
N ASP A 294 -4.67 22.27 -35.55
CA ASP A 294 -5.03 22.88 -36.83
C ASP A 294 -4.22 24.15 -37.16
N THR A 295 -3.35 24.63 -36.25
CA THR A 295 -2.56 25.86 -36.44
C THR A 295 -1.39 25.58 -37.39
N PRO A 296 -1.38 26.17 -38.61
CA PRO A 296 -0.26 25.96 -39.52
C PRO A 296 1.01 26.66 -39.00
N PRO A 297 2.21 26.09 -39.27
CA PRO A 297 3.48 26.71 -38.87
C PRO A 297 3.63 28.15 -39.39
N GLY A 298 4.18 29.05 -38.58
CA GLY A 298 4.36 30.46 -38.94
C GLY A 298 3.08 31.29 -39.00
N HIS A 299 1.96 30.76 -38.53
CA HIS A 299 0.70 31.47 -38.42
C HIS A 299 0.26 31.60 -36.96
N SER A 300 -0.52 32.63 -36.66
CA SER A 300 -1.15 32.87 -35.36
C SER A 300 -2.67 33.00 -35.51
N MET A 301 -3.43 32.54 -34.52
CA MET A 301 -4.88 32.69 -34.52
C MET A 301 -5.25 34.16 -34.30
N MET A 302 -6.09 34.70 -35.18
CA MET A 302 -6.66 36.05 -35.03
C MET A 302 -7.61 36.07 -33.82
N PRO A 303 -7.48 37.05 -32.90
CA PRO A 303 -8.45 37.25 -31.82
C PRO A 303 -9.88 37.43 -32.34
N GLU A 304 -10.86 36.94 -31.59
CA GLU A 304 -12.26 36.95 -32.03
C GLU A 304 -12.80 38.37 -32.25
N ASP A 305 -12.42 39.33 -31.40
CA ASP A 305 -12.85 40.74 -31.53
C ASP A 305 -12.36 41.34 -32.85
N GLN A 306 -11.06 41.20 -33.15
CA GLN A 306 -10.46 41.66 -34.40
C GLN A 306 -11.08 40.97 -35.63
N ARG A 307 -11.41 39.68 -35.51
CA ARG A 307 -12.10 38.93 -36.57
C ARG A 307 -13.50 39.47 -36.83
N LEU A 308 -14.25 39.81 -35.78
CA LEU A 308 -15.60 40.36 -35.92
C LEU A 308 -15.57 41.79 -36.49
N GLU A 309 -14.62 42.61 -36.06
CA GLU A 309 -14.41 43.96 -36.62
C GLU A 309 -14.08 43.90 -38.11
N THR A 310 -13.11 43.08 -38.51
CA THR A 310 -12.74 42.90 -39.93
C THR A 310 -13.91 42.35 -40.76
N LEU A 311 -14.66 41.37 -40.24
CA LEU A 311 -15.87 40.87 -40.89
C LEU A 311 -16.93 41.97 -41.06
N GLY A 312 -17.12 42.82 -40.06
CA GLY A 312 -18.01 43.97 -40.12
C GLY A 312 -17.60 44.96 -41.22
N ASN A 313 -16.32 45.32 -41.27
CA ASN A 313 -15.77 46.21 -42.29
C ASN A 313 -15.93 45.64 -43.72
N LEU A 314 -15.69 44.34 -43.89
CA LEU A 314 -15.86 43.67 -45.19
C LEU A 314 -17.33 43.67 -45.64
N LYS A 315 -18.28 43.43 -44.73
CA LYS A 315 -19.72 43.51 -45.04
C LYS A 315 -20.14 44.93 -45.44
N GLN A 316 -19.68 45.94 -44.73
CA GLN A 316 -19.95 47.34 -45.09
C GLN A 316 -19.38 47.68 -46.47
N SER A 317 -18.17 47.23 -46.78
CA SER A 317 -17.56 47.43 -48.11
C SER A 317 -18.30 46.66 -49.21
N GLN A 318 -18.77 45.44 -48.94
CA GLN A 318 -19.62 44.68 -49.85
C GLN A 318 -20.90 45.46 -50.18
N GLU A 319 -21.60 45.97 -49.16
CA GLU A 319 -22.80 46.78 -49.36
C GLU A 319 -22.53 48.03 -50.21
N GLN A 320 -21.39 48.70 -50.00
CA GLN A 320 -20.98 49.85 -50.80
C GLN A 320 -20.73 49.47 -52.27
N LEU A 321 -20.00 48.38 -52.53
CA LEU A 321 -19.75 47.91 -53.90
C LEU A 321 -21.03 47.46 -54.61
N ILE A 322 -21.96 46.83 -53.89
CA ILE A 322 -23.28 46.47 -54.44
C ILE A 322 -24.06 47.74 -54.79
N LYS A 323 -24.07 48.75 -53.91
CA LYS A 323 -24.71 50.04 -54.20
C LYS A 323 -24.10 50.68 -55.45
N ASP A 324 -22.77 50.70 -55.56
CA ASP A 324 -22.07 51.25 -56.73
C ASP A 324 -22.41 50.49 -58.02
N LEU A 325 -22.51 49.16 -57.95
CA LEU A 325 -22.89 48.32 -59.08
C LEU A 325 -24.34 48.60 -59.53
N VAL A 326 -25.27 48.73 -58.58
CA VAL A 326 -26.68 49.05 -58.83
C VAL A 326 -26.85 50.47 -59.39
N LEU A 327 -26.00 51.42 -58.99
CA LEU A 327 -26.00 52.80 -59.49
C LEU A 327 -25.40 52.94 -60.89
N LEU A 328 -24.83 51.89 -61.48
CA LEU A 328 -24.35 51.95 -62.86
C LEU A 328 -25.53 52.13 -63.85
N PRO A 329 -25.38 52.99 -64.88
CA PRO A 329 -26.35 53.11 -65.96
C PRO A 329 -26.61 51.77 -66.66
N MET A 330 -27.88 51.46 -66.94
CA MET A 330 -28.29 50.20 -67.60
C MET A 330 -27.73 50.03 -69.03
N ARG A 331 -27.44 51.13 -69.73
CA ARG A 331 -26.80 51.11 -71.07
C ARG A 331 -25.28 51.22 -70.91
N GLY A 332 -24.57 50.10 -71.09
CA GLY A 332 -23.15 49.95 -70.83
C GLY A 332 -22.30 49.82 -72.10
N ASP A 333 -22.57 50.61 -73.13
CA ASP A 333 -21.98 50.39 -74.47
C ASP A 333 -20.54 50.92 -74.60
N SER A 334 -20.09 51.77 -73.66
CA SER A 334 -18.71 52.27 -73.63
C SER A 334 -17.76 51.27 -72.95
N LEU A 335 -16.61 50.99 -73.56
CA LEU A 335 -15.54 50.16 -72.99
C LEU A 335 -15.16 50.57 -71.56
N LYS A 336 -15.15 51.87 -71.26
CA LYS A 336 -14.85 52.39 -69.91
C LYS A 336 -15.88 51.93 -68.88
N MET A 337 -17.16 51.91 -69.25
CA MET A 337 -18.24 51.45 -68.37
C MET A 337 -18.20 49.94 -68.18
N GLN A 338 -17.88 49.19 -69.23
CA GLN A 338 -17.69 47.73 -69.15
C GLN A 338 -16.52 47.38 -68.22
N ASN A 339 -15.38 48.06 -68.38
CA ASN A 339 -14.22 47.86 -67.50
C ASN A 339 -14.55 48.20 -66.05
N ARG A 340 -15.22 49.33 -65.79
CA ARG A 340 -15.65 49.71 -64.43
C ARG A 340 -16.56 48.65 -63.79
N ARG A 341 -17.49 48.09 -64.56
CA ARG A 341 -18.38 47.02 -64.08
C ARG A 341 -17.59 45.76 -63.72
N VAL A 342 -16.71 45.30 -64.61
CA VAL A 342 -15.86 44.13 -64.38
C VAL A 342 -14.93 44.34 -63.17
N GLU A 343 -14.40 45.55 -62.99
CA GLU A 343 -13.61 45.90 -61.81
C GLU A 343 -14.41 45.82 -60.51
N LEU A 344 -15.66 46.32 -60.50
CA LEU A 344 -16.55 46.22 -59.34
C LEU A 344 -16.91 44.77 -59.03
N GLU A 345 -17.26 43.96 -60.04
CA GLU A 345 -17.56 42.53 -59.90
C GLU A 345 -16.33 41.75 -59.40
N ARG A 346 -15.14 42.05 -59.90
CA ARG A 346 -13.88 41.47 -59.41
C ARG A 346 -13.63 41.83 -57.95
N LYS A 347 -13.77 43.10 -57.56
CA LYS A 347 -13.63 43.52 -56.16
C LYS A 347 -14.69 42.84 -55.26
N LEU A 348 -15.92 42.70 -55.75
CA LEU A 348 -16.98 42.01 -55.04
C LEU A 348 -16.59 40.55 -54.77
N SER A 349 -16.11 39.82 -55.78
CA SER A 349 -15.65 38.43 -55.61
C SER A 349 -14.52 38.30 -54.58
N GLN A 350 -13.56 39.22 -54.57
CA GLN A 350 -12.48 39.25 -53.59
C GLN A 350 -12.99 39.47 -52.17
N ILE A 351 -13.96 40.40 -51.99
CA ILE A 351 -14.58 40.64 -50.70
C ILE A 351 -15.42 39.44 -50.25
N GLU A 352 -16.15 38.79 -51.14
CA GLU A 352 -16.93 37.59 -50.83
C GLU A 352 -16.04 36.41 -50.38
N GLU A 353 -14.91 36.21 -51.05
CA GLU A 353 -13.89 35.24 -50.61
C GLU A 353 -13.33 35.60 -49.23
N ALA A 354 -13.03 36.87 -48.99
CA ALA A 354 -12.57 37.35 -47.69
C ALA A 354 -13.63 37.13 -46.60
N ILE A 355 -14.90 37.51 -46.84
CA ILE A 355 -16.02 37.29 -45.92
C ILE A 355 -16.16 35.79 -45.63
N LYS A 356 -16.05 34.93 -46.64
CA LYS A 356 -16.08 33.47 -46.47
C LYS A 356 -14.96 32.99 -45.54
N ILE A 357 -13.77 33.56 -45.63
CA ILE A 357 -12.65 33.24 -44.71
C ILE A 357 -12.96 33.75 -43.29
N PHE A 358 -13.33 35.02 -43.12
CA PHE A 358 -13.56 35.64 -41.81
C PHE A 358 -14.87 35.22 -41.12
N SER A 359 -15.80 34.64 -41.88
CA SER A 359 -17.02 34.02 -41.32
C SER A 359 -16.74 32.74 -40.54
N ARG A 360 -15.58 32.09 -40.77
CA ARG A 360 -15.15 30.92 -39.98
C ARG A 360 -14.82 31.34 -38.55
N PRO A 361 -15.04 30.46 -37.55
CA PRO A 361 -14.75 30.79 -36.16
C PRO A 361 -13.25 30.96 -35.89
N LYS A 362 -12.41 30.14 -36.53
CA LYS A 362 -10.95 30.20 -36.42
C LYS A 362 -10.36 30.74 -37.72
N VAL A 363 -9.61 31.83 -37.61
CA VAL A 363 -8.87 32.44 -38.72
C VAL A 363 -7.41 32.57 -38.32
N PHE A 364 -6.51 32.10 -39.17
CA PHE A 364 -5.08 32.16 -38.91
C PHE A 364 -4.44 33.19 -39.84
N ILE A 365 -3.61 34.06 -39.28
CA ILE A 365 -2.87 35.09 -40.00
C ILE A 365 -1.41 34.66 -40.06
N LYS A 366 -0.78 34.83 -41.22
CA LYS A 366 0.65 34.64 -41.38
C LYS A 366 1.39 35.73 -40.60
N LEU A 367 2.37 35.36 -39.79
CA LEU A 367 3.24 36.34 -39.13
C LEU A 367 4.23 36.89 -40.15
N ASP A 368 4.22 38.19 -40.37
CA ASP A 368 5.23 38.86 -41.20
C ASP A 368 6.57 38.80 -40.43
N SER A 369 7.53 38.05 -40.97
CA SER A 369 8.90 37.93 -40.45
C SER A 369 9.83 38.94 -41.08
#